data_AF-A0A852QUT4-F1
#
_entry.id   AF-A0A852QUT4-F1
#
_cell.length_a   1.000
_cell.length_b   1.000
_cell.length_c   1.000
_cell.angle_alpha   90.00
_cell.angle_beta   90.00
_cell.angle_gamma   90.00
#
_symmetry.space_group_name_H-M   'P 1'
#
loop_
_entity.id
_entity.type
_entity.pdbx_description
1 polymer ?
#
loop_
_entity_poly.entity_id
_entity_poly.type
_entity_poly.pdbx_seq_one_letter_code
_entity_poly.pdbx_strand_id
1 'polypeptide(L)'
;MHYYALVEVPEGDEPFEKRLAAVLAPHKEGVEGGSELWDWWILGGRWSGRLSGYDPYTDPVNQKRCWLCQGTKFRNDELGKRERALNPEYTCNGCGGTGLMTVHESEFVPHAGNVAKFGALSKEMQPHVLIANGQVVQMEAWTGSEWEDTSAALTELWGEIDPDATVAVVDLHR
;
A
#
# COMPACT_ATOMS: atom_id res chain seq x y z
N MET A 1 7.79 -8.01 -2.52
CA MET A 1 6.52 -8.31 -1.80
C MET A 1 5.94 -7.01 -1.30
N HIS A 2 4.62 -6.89 -1.17
CA HIS A 2 3.98 -5.68 -0.67
C HIS A 2 3.15 -5.92 0.58
N TYR A 3 3.30 -5.03 1.53
CA TYR A 3 2.50 -4.94 2.75
C TYR A 3 2.46 -3.48 3.18
N TYR A 4 1.48 -3.11 4.00
CA TYR A 4 1.49 -1.79 4.60
C TYR A 4 2.28 -1.78 5.90
N ALA A 5 3.03 -0.70 6.09
CA ALA A 5 3.60 -0.31 7.36
C ALA A 5 2.87 0.90 7.93
N LEU A 6 2.95 1.05 9.25
CA LEU A 6 2.73 2.34 9.88
C LEU A 6 4.08 2.97 10.22
N VAL A 7 4.18 4.27 9.97
CA VAL A 7 5.39 5.04 10.21
C VAL A 7 5.01 6.26 11.01
N GLU A 8 5.56 6.39 12.22
CA GLU A 8 5.48 7.62 12.98
C GLU A 8 6.19 8.74 12.23
N VAL A 9 5.50 9.87 12.06
CA VAL A 9 6.03 11.04 11.39
C VAL A 9 6.20 12.15 12.42
N PRO A 10 7.45 12.50 12.82
CA PRO A 10 7.73 13.52 13.82
C PRO A 10 7.14 14.86 13.43
N GLU A 11 6.59 15.63 14.36
CA GLU A 11 6.11 16.98 14.08
C GLU A 11 7.22 17.91 13.58
N GLY A 12 6.86 18.91 12.79
CA GLY A 12 7.81 19.91 12.29
C GLY A 12 7.25 20.77 11.17
N ASP A 13 8.01 21.81 10.82
CA ASP A 13 7.62 22.85 9.87
C ASP A 13 7.77 22.42 8.39
N GLU A 14 8.45 21.30 8.14
CA GLU A 14 8.65 20.76 6.80
C GLU A 14 7.40 20.04 6.27
N PRO A 15 7.20 19.98 4.94
CA PRO A 15 6.11 19.21 4.33
C PRO A 15 6.08 17.77 4.84
N PHE A 16 4.87 17.24 5.05
CA PHE A 16 4.64 15.93 5.66
C PHE A 16 5.42 14.82 4.97
N GLU A 17 5.37 14.77 3.64
CA GLU A 17 6.03 13.77 2.82
C GLU A 17 7.55 13.83 2.94
N LYS A 18 8.12 15.04 3.15
CA LYS A 18 9.56 15.21 3.37
C LYS A 18 9.97 14.70 4.75
N ARG A 19 9.14 14.92 5.78
CA ARG A 19 9.36 14.35 7.13
C ARG A 19 9.25 12.83 7.11
N LEU A 20 8.24 12.29 6.44
CA LEU A 20 8.07 10.84 6.25
C LEU A 20 9.26 10.24 5.49
N ALA A 21 9.69 10.87 4.40
CA ALA A 21 10.87 10.42 3.65
C ALA A 21 12.14 10.42 4.51
N ALA A 22 12.30 11.38 5.42
CA ALA A 22 13.44 11.42 6.33
C ALA A 22 13.44 10.26 7.34
N VAL A 23 12.27 9.83 7.82
CA VAL A 23 12.14 8.66 8.71
C VAL A 23 12.48 7.36 7.97
N LEU A 24 12.07 7.26 6.70
CA LEU A 24 12.30 6.08 5.87
C LEU A 24 13.69 6.05 5.21
N ALA A 25 14.52 7.08 5.45
CA ALA A 25 15.89 7.14 5.00
C ALA A 25 16.82 6.36 5.96
N PRO A 26 17.92 5.75 5.45
CA PRO A 26 18.31 5.69 4.05
C PRO A 26 17.58 4.59 3.27
N HIS A 27 17.15 4.91 2.05
CA HIS A 27 16.80 3.89 1.04
C HIS A 27 18.09 3.27 0.55
N LYS A 28 18.30 1.98 0.79
CA LYS A 28 19.48 1.27 0.28
C LYS A 28 19.02 0.16 -0.65
N GLU A 29 18.79 0.52 -1.92
CA GLU A 29 18.67 -0.46 -3.00
C GLU A 29 20.04 -1.17 -3.18
N GLY A 30 20.10 -2.48 -2.92
CA GLY A 30 21.16 -3.36 -3.39
C GLY A 30 22.50 -3.29 -2.65
N VAL A 31 22.55 -3.61 -1.35
CA VAL A 31 23.83 -3.78 -0.63
C VAL A 31 23.95 -5.19 -0.07
N GLU A 32 24.82 -6.00 -0.69
CA GLU A 32 25.20 -7.32 -0.16
C GLU A 32 25.56 -7.23 1.35
N GLY A 33 24.74 -7.87 2.19
CA GLY A 33 25.04 -8.13 3.61
C GLY A 33 24.61 -7.06 4.62
N GLY A 34 23.79 -6.07 4.26
CA GLY A 34 23.19 -5.11 5.22
C GLY A 34 21.75 -5.47 5.60
N SER A 35 21.25 -4.99 6.75
CA SER A 35 19.84 -5.17 7.15
C SER A 35 18.91 -4.30 6.28
N GLU A 36 18.56 -4.82 5.11
CA GLU A 36 17.65 -4.26 4.10
C GLU A 36 16.19 -4.45 4.55
N LEU A 37 15.55 -3.37 4.98
CA LEU A 37 14.14 -3.43 5.41
C LEU A 37 13.15 -3.18 4.24
N TRP A 38 13.48 -2.31 3.27
CA TRP A 38 12.65 -2.02 2.09
C TRP A 38 13.47 -1.48 0.89
N ASP A 39 13.03 -1.78 -0.34
CA ASP A 39 13.57 -1.26 -1.61
C ASP A 39 13.05 0.14 -1.92
N TRP A 40 11.72 0.30 -1.87
CA TRP A 40 11.00 1.54 -2.16
C TRP A 40 9.70 1.62 -1.36
N TRP A 41 9.09 2.80 -1.36
CA TRP A 41 7.87 3.09 -0.61
C TRP A 41 6.98 4.11 -1.29
N ILE A 42 5.69 4.11 -0.94
CA ILE A 42 4.75 5.18 -1.28
C ILE A 42 3.72 5.38 -0.17
N LEU A 43 3.33 6.64 0.08
CA LEU A 43 2.25 6.98 1.02
C LEU A 43 0.91 6.41 0.53
N GLY A 44 0.25 5.60 1.35
CA GLY A 44 -1.01 4.93 1.02
C GLY A 44 -0.82 3.79 0.01
N GLY A 45 -0.49 4.11 -1.25
CA GLY A 45 -0.37 3.12 -2.33
C GLY A 45 -1.61 2.25 -2.43
N ARG A 46 -1.43 0.92 -2.54
CA ARG A 46 -2.57 -0.03 -2.54
C ARG A 46 -3.42 -0.01 -1.26
N TRP A 47 -2.85 0.55 -0.21
CA TRP A 47 -3.45 0.69 1.12
C TRP A 47 -3.96 2.11 1.36
N SER A 48 -4.18 2.89 0.30
CA SER A 48 -4.75 4.23 0.45
C SER A 48 -6.08 4.17 1.20
N GLY A 49 -6.25 4.99 2.23
CA GLY A 49 -7.40 5.06 3.12
C GLY A 49 -7.59 3.88 4.08
N ARG A 50 -6.54 3.06 4.29
CA ARG A 50 -6.57 1.88 5.18
C ARG A 50 -7.08 2.20 6.60
N LEU A 51 -6.82 3.41 7.12
CA LEU A 51 -7.23 3.82 8.47
C LEU A 51 -8.64 4.42 8.56
N SER A 52 -9.40 4.41 7.46
CA SER A 52 -10.77 4.94 7.43
C SER A 52 -11.80 3.98 6.80
N GLY A 53 -11.40 2.75 6.46
CA GLY A 53 -12.27 1.79 5.77
C GLY A 53 -12.57 2.15 4.30
N TYR A 54 -11.80 3.06 3.72
CA TYR A 54 -11.92 3.45 2.31
C TYR A 54 -11.29 2.39 1.40
N ASP A 55 -11.94 2.11 0.27
CA ASP A 55 -11.46 1.16 -0.74
C ASP A 55 -11.11 1.90 -2.06
N PRO A 56 -9.82 2.11 -2.36
CA PRO A 56 -9.39 2.82 -3.56
C PRO A 56 -9.76 2.11 -4.86
N TYR A 57 -10.00 0.80 -4.83
CA TYR A 57 -10.35 0.02 -6.03
C TYR A 57 -11.80 0.26 -6.48
N THR A 58 -12.63 0.85 -5.63
CA THR A 58 -14.02 1.17 -5.94
C THR A 58 -14.26 2.66 -6.20
N ASP A 59 -13.30 3.53 -5.87
CA ASP A 59 -13.44 4.97 -6.05
C ASP A 59 -13.36 5.36 -7.55
N PRO A 60 -14.41 5.98 -8.12
CA PRO A 60 -14.41 6.46 -9.49
C PRO A 60 -13.24 7.39 -9.86
N VAL A 61 -12.67 8.17 -8.92
CA VAL A 61 -11.52 9.04 -9.23
C VAL A 61 -10.24 8.25 -9.49
N ASN A 62 -10.17 7.02 -8.98
CA ASN A 62 -9.08 6.07 -9.22
C ASN A 62 -9.41 5.09 -10.35
N GLN A 63 -10.47 5.34 -11.13
CA GLN A 63 -10.81 4.56 -12.32
C GLN A 63 -10.41 5.31 -13.59
N LYS A 64 -9.79 4.59 -14.53
CA LYS A 64 -9.51 5.07 -15.89
C LYS A 64 -10.12 4.18 -16.94
N ARG A 65 -10.28 4.72 -18.15
CA ARG A 65 -10.69 3.93 -19.32
C ARG A 65 -9.70 2.77 -19.51
N CYS A 66 -10.21 1.55 -19.64
CA CYS A 66 -9.38 0.37 -19.84
C CYS A 66 -8.57 0.52 -21.13
N TRP A 67 -7.24 0.48 -21.03
CA TRP A 67 -6.36 0.66 -22.21
C TRP A 67 -6.46 -0.51 -23.20
N LEU A 68 -6.87 -1.70 -22.74
CA LEU A 68 -6.99 -2.90 -23.57
C LEU A 68 -8.22 -2.88 -24.48
N CYS A 69 -9.39 -2.50 -23.96
CA CYS A 69 -10.61 -2.39 -24.76
C CYS A 69 -10.98 -0.96 -25.14
N GLN A 70 -10.25 0.04 -24.67
CA GLN A 70 -10.55 1.47 -24.89
C GLN A 70 -11.97 1.85 -24.45
N GLY A 71 -12.50 1.16 -23.43
CA GLY A 71 -13.84 1.38 -22.87
C GLY A 71 -14.98 0.63 -23.57
N THR A 72 -14.70 -0.13 -24.63
CA THR A 72 -15.76 -0.85 -25.38
C THR A 72 -16.29 -2.09 -24.66
N LYS A 73 -15.63 -2.51 -23.57
CA LYS A 73 -15.88 -3.77 -22.82
C LYS A 73 -15.47 -5.04 -23.56
N PHE A 74 -15.04 -4.93 -24.83
CA PHE A 74 -14.64 -6.04 -25.68
C PHE A 74 -13.26 -5.79 -26.29
N ARG A 75 -12.39 -6.80 -26.26
CA ARG A 75 -11.14 -6.74 -27.03
C ARG A 75 -11.44 -6.92 -28.51
N ASN A 76 -11.02 -5.98 -29.35
CA ASN A 76 -11.20 -6.04 -30.80
C ASN A 76 -9.94 -6.48 -31.55
N ASP A 77 -8.91 -6.89 -30.82
CA ASP A 77 -7.74 -7.57 -31.37
C ASP A 77 -8.05 -9.04 -31.70
N GLU A 78 -7.09 -9.72 -32.33
CA GLU A 78 -7.24 -11.11 -32.76
C GLU A 78 -7.50 -12.07 -31.60
N LEU A 79 -6.93 -11.81 -30.41
CA LEU A 79 -7.22 -12.58 -29.20
C LEU A 79 -8.71 -12.47 -28.85
N GLY A 80 -9.22 -11.24 -28.72
CA GLY A 80 -10.62 -11.01 -28.37
C GLY A 80 -11.60 -11.57 -29.38
N LYS A 81 -11.29 -11.50 -30.69
CA LYS A 81 -12.09 -12.12 -31.75
C LYS A 81 -12.08 -13.64 -31.65
N ARG A 82 -10.91 -14.26 -31.45
CA ARG A 82 -10.77 -15.71 -31.34
C ARG A 82 -11.52 -16.27 -30.14
N GLU A 83 -11.34 -15.65 -28.97
CA GLU A 83 -12.04 -16.08 -27.76
C GLU A 83 -13.55 -15.89 -27.89
N ARG A 84 -14.03 -14.81 -28.54
CA ARG A 84 -15.47 -14.63 -28.82
C ARG A 84 -16.05 -15.60 -29.84
N ALA A 85 -15.23 -16.16 -30.74
CA ALA A 85 -15.69 -17.22 -31.64
C ALA A 85 -15.97 -18.53 -30.89
N LEU A 86 -15.29 -18.77 -29.75
CA LEU A 86 -15.48 -19.93 -28.89
C LEU A 86 -16.55 -19.68 -27.81
N ASN A 87 -16.53 -18.49 -27.22
CA ASN A 87 -17.46 -18.03 -26.20
C ASN A 87 -17.97 -16.63 -26.56
N PRO A 88 -19.16 -16.48 -27.14
CA PRO A 88 -19.73 -15.18 -27.51
C PRO A 88 -19.84 -14.17 -26.35
N GLU A 89 -19.88 -14.64 -25.10
CA GLU A 89 -19.93 -13.79 -23.90
C GLU A 89 -18.55 -13.30 -23.44
N TYR A 90 -17.46 -13.69 -24.10
CA TYR A 90 -16.11 -13.28 -23.73
C TYR A 90 -15.96 -11.75 -23.77
N THR A 91 -15.71 -11.17 -22.60
CA THR A 91 -15.47 -9.75 -22.39
C THR A 91 -13.97 -9.44 -22.32
N CYS A 92 -13.61 -8.16 -22.26
CA CYS A 92 -12.23 -7.75 -22.08
C CYS A 92 -11.68 -8.23 -20.74
N ASN A 93 -10.68 -9.12 -20.78
CA ASN A 93 -10.02 -9.66 -19.59
C ASN A 93 -9.22 -8.62 -18.78
N GLY A 94 -8.86 -7.48 -19.37
CA GLY A 94 -8.19 -6.39 -18.67
C GLY A 94 -9.07 -5.59 -17.71
N CYS A 95 -10.38 -5.61 -17.93
CA CYS A 95 -11.35 -4.87 -17.11
C CYS A 95 -12.54 -5.72 -16.64
N GLY A 96 -12.49 -7.05 -16.85
CA GLY A 96 -13.64 -7.93 -16.58
C GLY A 96 -14.94 -7.49 -17.26
N GLY A 97 -14.85 -6.84 -18.43
CA GLY A 97 -16.02 -6.33 -19.15
C GLY A 97 -16.67 -5.04 -18.62
N THR A 98 -16.09 -4.33 -17.64
CA THR A 98 -16.63 -3.05 -17.17
C THR A 98 -16.33 -1.89 -18.14
N GLY A 99 -15.23 -1.98 -18.89
CA GLY A 99 -14.68 -0.90 -19.72
C GLY A 99 -13.78 0.07 -18.94
N LEU A 100 -13.69 -0.09 -17.62
CA LEU A 100 -12.89 0.72 -16.71
C LEU A 100 -11.87 -0.18 -16.00
N MET A 101 -10.71 0.39 -15.67
CA MET A 101 -9.72 -0.26 -14.84
C MET A 101 -9.25 0.71 -13.78
N THR A 102 -8.85 0.18 -12.62
CA THR A 102 -8.20 0.98 -11.60
C THR A 102 -6.87 1.53 -12.14
N VAL A 103 -6.53 2.77 -11.78
CA VAL A 103 -5.21 3.36 -12.07
C VAL A 103 -4.11 2.56 -11.35
N HIS A 104 -2.83 2.78 -11.68
CA HIS A 104 -1.76 2.12 -10.93
C HIS A 104 -1.75 2.67 -9.49
N GLU A 105 -1.36 1.88 -8.50
CA GLU A 105 -1.33 2.28 -7.09
C GLU A 105 -0.50 3.54 -6.81
N SER A 106 0.53 3.79 -7.62
CA SER A 106 1.32 5.01 -7.57
C SER A 106 0.59 6.26 -8.06
N GLU A 107 -0.55 6.08 -8.72
CA GLU A 107 -1.41 7.12 -9.26
C GLU A 107 -2.69 7.30 -8.41
N PHE A 108 -2.86 6.55 -7.31
CA PHE A 108 -4.02 6.71 -6.44
C PHE A 108 -4.07 8.13 -5.86
N VAL A 109 -5.27 8.70 -5.85
CA VAL A 109 -5.49 9.99 -5.19
C VAL A 109 -5.22 9.83 -3.69
N PRO A 110 -4.40 10.71 -3.08
CA PRO A 110 -4.16 10.69 -1.64
C PRO A 110 -5.46 10.79 -0.85
N HIS A 111 -5.59 9.99 0.20
CA HIS A 111 -6.78 9.95 1.05
C HIS A 111 -6.44 10.33 2.49
N ALA A 112 -7.35 11.02 3.19
CA ALA A 112 -7.13 11.44 4.59
C ALA A 112 -6.89 10.23 5.52
N GLY A 113 -7.51 9.08 5.23
CA GLY A 113 -7.28 7.82 5.93
C GLY A 113 -5.91 7.17 5.72
N ASN A 114 -4.96 7.87 5.06
CA ASN A 114 -3.55 7.49 5.03
C ASN A 114 -2.82 7.92 6.29
N VAL A 115 -3.40 8.82 7.09
CA VAL A 115 -2.76 9.41 8.27
C VAL A 115 -3.75 9.40 9.42
N ALA A 116 -3.30 9.02 10.60
CA ALA A 116 -4.11 9.06 11.82
C ALA A 116 -3.25 9.37 13.05
N LYS A 117 -3.91 9.58 14.18
CA LYS A 117 -3.27 9.53 15.49
C LYS A 117 -3.14 8.08 15.94
N PHE A 118 -2.04 7.73 16.59
CA PHE A 118 -1.76 6.36 17.02
C PHE A 118 -2.85 5.82 17.96
N GLY A 119 -3.32 6.63 18.91
CA GLY A 119 -4.39 6.26 19.84
C GLY A 119 -5.76 6.05 19.19
N ALA A 120 -5.93 6.43 17.93
CA ALA A 120 -7.17 6.20 17.16
C ALA A 120 -7.17 4.85 16.40
N LEU A 121 -6.06 4.11 16.41
CA LEU A 121 -5.94 2.84 15.70
C LEU A 121 -6.73 1.74 16.41
N SER A 122 -7.48 0.95 15.64
CA SER A 122 -8.09 -0.28 16.13
C SER A 122 -7.15 -1.48 15.95
N LYS A 123 -7.46 -2.62 16.59
CA LYS A 123 -6.66 -3.85 16.44
C LYS A 123 -6.62 -4.33 14.98
N GLU A 124 -7.69 -4.12 14.24
CA GLU A 124 -7.81 -4.50 12.83
C GLU A 124 -6.95 -3.61 11.90
N MET A 125 -6.40 -2.51 12.42
CA MET A 125 -5.50 -1.61 11.70
C MET A 125 -4.02 -1.88 11.98
N GLN A 126 -3.70 -2.86 12.85
CA GLN A 126 -2.31 -3.21 13.15
C GLN A 126 -1.55 -3.59 11.87
N PRO A 127 -0.38 -2.98 11.62
CA PRO A 127 0.42 -3.28 10.44
C PRO A 127 1.28 -4.53 10.69
N HIS A 128 1.85 -5.07 9.62
CA HIS A 128 2.93 -6.06 9.73
C HIS A 128 4.25 -5.40 10.15
N VAL A 129 4.42 -4.11 9.86
CA VAL A 129 5.60 -3.32 10.24
C VAL A 129 5.19 -1.99 10.87
N LEU A 130 5.76 -1.68 12.03
CA LEU A 130 5.64 -0.37 12.67
C LEU A 130 7.02 0.24 12.86
N ILE A 131 7.16 1.48 12.41
CA ILE A 131 8.36 2.30 12.60
C ILE A 131 7.97 3.47 13.51
N ALA A 132 8.59 3.57 14.67
CA ALA A 132 8.37 4.62 15.66
C ALA A 132 9.71 5.14 16.16
N ASN A 133 9.82 6.45 16.40
CA ASN A 133 11.06 7.10 16.81
C ASN A 133 12.29 6.75 15.94
N GLY A 134 12.08 6.53 14.63
CA GLY A 134 13.12 6.14 13.68
C GLY A 134 13.63 4.70 13.82
N GLN A 135 12.93 3.85 14.57
CA GLN A 135 13.29 2.44 14.79
C GLN A 135 12.13 1.53 14.40
N VAL A 136 12.46 0.32 13.94
CA VAL A 136 11.45 -0.74 13.75
C VAL A 136 11.05 -1.25 15.13
N VAL A 137 9.77 -1.11 15.46
CA VAL A 137 9.17 -1.53 16.73
C VAL A 137 8.17 -2.67 16.57
N GLN A 138 7.83 -3.04 15.33
CA GLN A 138 7.14 -4.29 15.01
C GLN A 138 7.56 -4.72 13.62
N MET A 139 7.78 -6.02 13.42
CA MET A 139 8.02 -6.60 12.11
C MET A 139 7.60 -8.06 12.07
N GLU A 140 6.66 -8.36 11.18
CA GLU A 140 6.33 -9.71 10.76
C GLU A 140 7.01 -9.99 9.41
N ALA A 141 7.52 -11.21 9.25
CA ALA A 141 8.11 -11.67 8.01
C ALA A 141 7.24 -12.74 7.35
N TRP A 142 6.98 -12.60 6.06
CA TRP A 142 6.27 -13.64 5.31
C TRP A 142 7.21 -14.81 4.98
N THR A 143 6.85 -16.01 5.40
CA THR A 143 7.64 -17.24 5.20
C THR A 143 7.36 -17.93 3.87
N GLY A 144 6.40 -17.44 3.09
CA GLY A 144 5.86 -18.13 1.91
C GLY A 144 4.47 -18.73 2.14
N SER A 145 4.13 -19.03 3.41
CA SER A 145 2.85 -19.61 3.80
C SER A 145 2.15 -18.88 4.95
N GLU A 146 2.90 -18.20 5.80
CA GLU A 146 2.37 -17.48 6.96
C GLU A 146 3.22 -16.26 7.30
N TRP A 147 2.67 -15.37 8.12
CA TRP A 147 3.41 -14.28 8.74
C TRP A 147 3.98 -14.78 10.06
N GLU A 148 5.30 -14.72 10.20
CA GLU A 148 6.00 -15.03 11.45
C GLU A 148 6.36 -13.73 12.15
N ASP A 149 5.99 -13.62 13.43
CA ASP A 149 6.38 -12.50 14.27
C ASP A 149 7.89 -12.60 14.56
N THR A 150 8.67 -11.77 13.88
CA THR A 150 10.12 -11.66 14.11
C THR A 150 10.46 -10.64 15.20
N SER A 151 9.43 -10.06 15.82
CA SER A 151 9.52 -8.95 16.75
C SER A 151 9.46 -9.38 18.21
N ALA A 152 9.87 -10.61 18.54
CA ALA A 152 9.86 -11.20 19.89
C ALA A 152 10.58 -10.39 21.01
N ALA A 153 11.20 -9.25 20.68
CA ALA A 153 11.78 -8.28 21.61
C ALA A 153 11.14 -6.86 21.55
N LEU A 154 10.05 -6.65 20.80
CA LEU A 154 9.53 -5.31 20.46
C LEU A 154 8.04 -5.09 20.79
N THR A 155 7.31 -6.11 21.24
CA THR A 155 5.88 -5.99 21.61
C THR A 155 5.64 -5.02 22.77
N GLU A 156 6.62 -4.77 23.64
CA GLU A 156 6.53 -3.79 24.73
C GLU A 156 6.51 -2.34 24.22
N LEU A 157 7.13 -2.05 23.07
CA LEU A 157 7.26 -0.70 22.54
C LEU A 157 5.95 -0.13 21.99
N TRP A 158 5.00 -0.99 21.61
CA TRP A 158 3.68 -0.54 21.14
C TRP A 158 2.92 0.28 22.19
N GLY A 159 3.07 -0.08 23.47
CA GLY A 159 2.45 0.63 24.58
C GLY A 159 3.15 1.93 24.97
N GLU A 160 4.36 2.15 24.47
CA GLU A 160 5.19 3.33 24.77
C GLU A 160 5.03 4.45 23.72
N ILE A 161 4.42 4.15 22.57
CA ILE A 161 4.16 5.15 21.53
C ILE A 161 3.11 6.14 22.04
N ASP A 162 3.43 7.43 21.90
CA ASP A 162 2.53 8.51 22.27
C ASP A 162 1.19 8.34 21.51
N PRO A 163 0.03 8.26 22.20
CA PRO A 163 -1.28 8.16 21.54
C PRO A 163 -1.56 9.35 20.60
N ASP A 164 -0.94 10.51 20.84
CA ASP A 164 -1.05 11.69 19.99
C ASP A 164 0.01 11.72 18.85
N ALA A 165 0.87 10.70 18.75
CA ALA A 165 1.80 10.55 17.64
C ALA A 165 1.04 10.44 16.32
N THR A 166 1.57 11.09 15.28
CA THR A 166 1.01 11.02 13.92
C THR A 166 1.64 9.84 13.20
N VAL A 167 0.82 8.92 12.69
CA VAL A 167 1.29 7.76 11.92
C VAL A 167 0.75 7.79 10.50
N ALA A 168 1.57 7.33 9.56
CA ALA A 168 1.27 7.25 8.14
C ALA A 168 1.22 5.79 7.66
N VAL A 169 0.24 5.47 6.81
CA VAL A 169 0.19 4.21 6.05
C VAL A 169 1.15 4.30 4.88
N VAL A 170 2.06 3.36 4.78
CA VAL A 170 3.03 3.30 3.68
C VAL A 170 2.95 1.92 3.02
N ASP A 171 2.76 1.88 1.71
CA ASP A 171 2.97 0.66 0.92
C ASP A 171 4.50 0.48 0.78
N LEU A 172 5.03 -0.51 1.50
CA LEU A 172 6.45 -0.85 1.49
C LEU A 172 6.69 -2.02 0.55
N HIS A 173 7.73 -1.89 -0.27
CA HIS A 173 8.24 -2.97 -1.09
C HIS A 173 9.55 -3.51 -0.51
N ARG A 174 9.69 -4.83 -0.54
CA ARG A 174 10.88 -5.59 -0.16
C ARG A 174 11.15 -6.72 -1.15
#